data_AF-A0A973GF46-F1
#
_entry.id   AF-A0A973GF46-F1
#
_cell.length_a   1.000
_cell.length_b   1.000
_cell.length_c   1.000
_cell.angle_alpha   90.00
_cell.angle_beta   90.00
_cell.angle_gamma   90.00
#
_symmetry.space_group_name_H-M   'P 1'
#
loop_
_entity.id
_entity.type
_entity.pdbx_description
1 polymer ?
#
loop_
_entity_poly.entity_id
_entity_poly.type
_entity_poly.pdbx_seq_one_letter_code
_entity_poly.pdbx_strand_id
1 'polypeptide(L)'
;MFEYRKGRTAQEVSALFGEGIELVDKSYVEDPDTGSILAPAGGYGPEQQGGVYALRWHGQPIGLEFRITRRDDEHGPHPLFTLSQLGTSDGALVKAGIAHVELTPEDATRALQVAAEACVVYESHRADYGPGTRVGDPLDASRELSPVDFGYDEITRAPWGVR
;
A
#
# COMPACT_ATOMS: atom_id res chain seq x y z
N MET A 1 -15.17 0.91 -1.32
CA MET A 1 -14.27 1.87 -2.01
C MET A 1 -13.34 2.47 -0.97
N PHE A 2 -12.03 2.51 -1.22
CA PHE A 2 -11.03 3.02 -0.31
C PHE A 2 -11.04 4.54 -0.19
N GLU A 3 -10.93 5.03 1.05
CA GLU A 3 -10.82 6.44 1.38
C GLU A 3 -9.51 6.71 2.10
N TYR A 4 -8.80 7.76 1.70
CA TYR A 4 -7.62 8.22 2.44
C TYR A 4 -8.03 8.86 3.77
N ARG A 5 -7.39 8.41 4.84
CA ARG A 5 -7.63 8.84 6.20
C ARG A 5 -6.32 9.21 6.90
N LYS A 6 -6.45 10.03 7.94
CA LYS A 6 -5.33 10.45 8.79
C LYS A 6 -5.76 10.45 10.25
N GLY A 7 -5.22 9.53 11.03
CA GLY A 7 -5.38 9.47 12.48
C GLY A 7 -4.69 10.65 13.17
N ARG A 8 -4.87 10.77 14.50
CA ARG A 8 -4.19 11.82 15.27
C ARG A 8 -2.74 11.43 15.55
N THR A 9 -2.50 10.15 15.83
CA THR A 9 -1.20 9.57 16.13
C THR A 9 -0.99 8.26 15.37
N ALA A 10 0.27 7.82 15.24
CA ALA A 10 0.57 6.50 14.66
C ALA A 10 0.04 5.37 15.55
N GLN A 11 0.05 5.54 16.88
CA GLN A 11 -0.49 4.57 17.84
C GLN A 11 -1.99 4.32 17.65
N GLU A 12 -2.75 5.35 17.31
CA GLU A 12 -4.18 5.18 16.99
C GLU A 12 -4.39 4.34 15.74
N VAL A 13 -3.57 4.56 14.71
CA VAL A 13 -3.65 3.77 13.47
C VAL A 13 -3.19 2.34 13.73
N SER A 14 -2.11 2.14 14.47
CA SER A 14 -1.64 0.83 14.95
C SER A 14 -2.76 0.03 15.62
N ALA A 15 -3.54 0.66 16.50
CA ALA A 15 -4.63 0.00 17.22
C ALA A 15 -5.73 -0.54 16.30
N LEU A 16 -5.85 -0.05 15.05
CA LEU A 16 -6.79 -0.58 14.06
C LEU A 16 -6.39 -1.98 13.57
N PHE A 17 -5.13 -2.37 13.71
CA PHE A 17 -4.58 -3.64 13.25
C PHE A 17 -4.43 -4.69 14.36
N GLY A 18 -4.53 -4.28 15.62
CA GLY A 18 -4.46 -5.15 16.79
C GLY A 18 -3.33 -4.81 17.75
N GLU A 19 -3.26 -5.55 18.86
CA GLU A 19 -2.22 -5.39 19.87
C GLU A 19 -0.85 -5.81 19.34
N GLY A 20 0.20 -5.07 19.71
CA GLY A 20 1.58 -5.38 19.32
C GLY A 20 1.97 -4.95 17.90
N ILE A 21 1.05 -4.36 17.12
CA ILE A 21 1.36 -3.84 15.79
C ILE A 21 1.91 -2.42 15.86
N GLU A 22 3.12 -2.22 15.35
CA GLU A 22 3.79 -0.91 15.33
C GLU A 22 3.83 -0.33 13.92
N LEU A 23 3.16 0.80 13.70
CA LEU A 23 3.14 1.50 12.42
C LEU A 23 3.91 2.82 12.51
N VAL A 24 4.46 3.25 11.37
CA VAL A 24 5.37 4.40 11.29
C VAL A 24 4.65 5.72 10.97
N ASP A 25 3.45 5.66 10.42
CA ASP A 25 2.66 6.82 9.99
C ASP A 25 1.28 6.83 10.67
N LYS A 26 0.65 8.00 10.66
CA LYS A 26 -0.74 8.20 11.06
C LYS A 26 -1.70 8.23 9.87
N SER A 27 -1.19 8.00 8.67
CA SER A 27 -1.97 7.99 7.42
C SER A 27 -2.30 6.55 7.04
N TYR A 28 -3.51 6.32 6.52
CA TYR A 28 -3.96 5.01 6.08
C TYR A 28 -5.05 5.18 5.01
N VAL A 29 -5.41 4.09 4.34
CA VAL A 29 -6.66 4.01 3.57
C VAL A 29 -7.56 2.96 4.18
N GLU A 30 -8.86 3.18 4.09
CA GLU A 30 -9.88 2.28 4.61
C GLU A 30 -10.99 2.11 3.59
N ASP A 31 -11.43 0.88 3.38
CA ASP A 31 -12.71 0.58 2.75
C ASP A 31 -13.75 0.28 3.85
N PRO A 32 -14.68 1.21 4.13
CA PRO A 32 -15.64 1.06 5.22
C PRO A 32 -16.66 -0.06 4.97
N ASP A 33 -16.88 -0.46 3.71
CA ASP A 33 -17.86 -1.49 3.37
C ASP A 33 -17.32 -2.89 3.69
N THR A 34 -16.02 -3.08 3.57
CA THR A 34 -15.35 -4.38 3.82
C THR A 34 -14.57 -4.42 5.13
N GLY A 35 -14.30 -3.26 5.74
CA GLY A 35 -13.43 -3.12 6.91
C GLY A 35 -11.95 -3.34 6.58
N SER A 36 -11.58 -3.30 5.30
CA SER A 36 -10.19 -3.43 4.86
C SER A 36 -9.43 -2.14 5.13
N ILE A 37 -8.22 -2.25 5.69
CA ILE A 37 -7.40 -1.07 6.03
C ILE A 37 -5.98 -1.33 5.56
N LEU A 38 -5.36 -0.38 4.86
CA LEU A 38 -3.94 -0.45 4.49
C LEU A 38 -3.18 0.75 5.05
N ALA A 39 -2.04 0.49 5.68
CA ALA A 39 -1.17 1.52 6.25
C ALA A 39 0.31 1.15 6.06
N PRO A 40 1.22 2.13 5.93
CA PRO A 40 2.66 1.87 5.85
C PRO A 40 3.20 1.36 7.19
N ALA A 41 3.93 0.25 7.12
CA ALA A 41 4.58 -0.42 8.25
C ALA A 41 6.09 -0.15 8.32
N GLY A 42 6.67 0.50 7.31
CA GLY A 42 8.09 0.90 7.32
C GLY A 42 8.69 0.93 5.92
N GLY A 43 9.86 1.55 5.78
CA GLY A 43 10.62 1.62 4.53
C GLY A 43 11.94 0.85 4.61
N TYR A 44 12.47 0.48 3.44
CA TYR A 44 13.79 -0.09 3.26
C TYR A 44 14.76 0.89 2.57
N GLY A 45 15.99 0.95 3.07
CA GLY A 45 17.10 1.65 2.44
C GLY A 45 17.11 3.18 2.63
N PRO A 46 18.22 3.84 2.26
CA PRO A 46 18.41 5.29 2.41
C PRO A 46 17.51 6.15 1.53
N GLU A 47 16.87 5.56 0.51
CA GLU A 47 16.01 6.24 -0.46
C GLU A 47 14.55 5.74 -0.48
N GLN A 48 14.15 4.87 0.45
CA GLN A 48 12.80 4.30 0.51
C GLN A 48 12.33 3.68 -0.82
N GLN A 49 13.22 2.98 -1.54
CA GLN A 49 12.91 2.27 -2.81
C GLN A 49 12.02 1.03 -2.61
N GLY A 50 11.50 0.85 -1.41
CA GLY A 50 10.59 -0.21 -1.02
C GLY A 50 10.27 -0.10 0.46
N GLY A 51 9.42 -1.01 0.92
CA GLY A 51 8.99 -1.03 2.29
C GLY A 51 7.95 -2.10 2.52
N VAL A 52 7.17 -1.89 3.57
CA VAL A 52 6.16 -2.82 4.04
C VAL A 52 4.86 -2.08 4.24
N TYR A 53 3.75 -2.71 3.87
CA TYR A 53 2.43 -2.34 4.32
C TYR A 53 1.89 -3.34 5.33
N ALA A 54 1.05 -2.85 6.22
CA ALA A 54 0.09 -3.65 6.97
C ALA A 54 -1.26 -3.56 6.23
N LEU A 55 -1.86 -4.71 5.94
CA LEU A 55 -3.24 -4.82 5.45
C LEU A 55 -4.07 -5.53 6.51
N ARG A 56 -5.20 -4.94 6.91
CA ARG A 56 -6.22 -5.63 7.70
C ARG A 56 -7.15 -6.35 6.75
N TRP A 57 -6.99 -7.67 6.65
CA TRP A 57 -7.76 -8.55 5.78
C TRP A 57 -8.71 -9.40 6.62
N HIS A 58 -10.02 -9.28 6.39
CA HIS A 58 -11.06 -9.96 7.19
C HIS A 58 -10.86 -9.84 8.71
N GLY A 59 -10.45 -8.65 9.16
CA GLY A 59 -10.21 -8.34 10.57
C GLY A 59 -8.84 -8.77 11.10
N GLN A 60 -8.04 -9.51 10.34
CA GLN A 60 -6.70 -9.97 10.72
C GLN A 60 -5.61 -9.13 10.03
N PRO A 61 -4.55 -8.70 10.74
CA PRO A 61 -3.42 -8.05 10.10
C PRO A 61 -2.59 -9.06 9.30
N ILE A 62 -2.31 -8.73 8.05
CA ILE A 62 -1.35 -9.42 7.19
C ILE A 62 -0.34 -8.41 6.64
N GLY A 63 0.91 -8.84 6.55
CA GLY A 63 2.00 -8.02 6.03
C GLY A 63 2.20 -8.22 4.53
N LEU A 64 2.68 -7.21 3.83
CA LEU A 64 3.16 -7.34 2.45
C LEU A 64 4.32 -6.38 2.20
N GLU A 65 5.22 -6.80 1.32
CA GLU A 65 6.31 -5.95 0.84
C GLU A 65 5.89 -5.17 -0.40
N PHE A 66 6.44 -3.98 -0.54
CA PHE A 66 6.38 -3.24 -1.79
C PHE A 66 7.78 -2.81 -2.23
N ARG A 67 7.97 -2.74 -3.55
CA ARG A 67 9.11 -2.09 -4.19
C ARG A 67 8.63 -0.92 -5.02
N ILE A 68 9.39 0.16 -5.02
CA ILE A 68 9.13 1.33 -5.87
C ILE A 68 10.16 1.35 -6.99
N THR A 69 9.68 1.47 -8.23
CA THR A 69 10.52 1.71 -9.41
C THR A 69 10.12 3.02 -10.07
N ARG A 70 11.09 3.81 -10.53
CA ARG A 70 10.81 4.99 -11.34
C ARG A 70 10.49 4.53 -12.77
N ARG A 71 9.35 4.95 -13.29
CA ARG A 71 8.97 4.83 -14.69
C ARG A 71 9.04 6.20 -15.35
N ASP A 72 9.29 6.22 -16.66
CA ASP A 72 9.33 7.42 -17.48
C ASP A 72 8.67 7.07 -18.81
N ASP A 73 7.47 7.63 -19.04
CA ASP A 73 6.64 7.35 -20.21
C ASP A 73 5.95 8.63 -20.71
N GLU A 74 4.91 8.49 -21.54
CA GLU A 74 4.18 9.62 -22.12
C GLU A 74 3.48 10.54 -21.10
N HIS A 75 3.31 10.08 -19.85
CA HIS A 75 2.76 10.87 -18.75
C HIS A 75 3.84 11.50 -17.86
N GLY A 76 5.12 11.24 -18.18
CA GLY A 76 6.28 11.72 -17.43
C GLY A 76 6.69 10.79 -16.29
N PRO A 77 7.66 11.24 -15.46
CA PRO A 77 8.23 10.37 -14.44
C PRO A 77 7.27 10.12 -13.28
N HIS A 78 7.00 8.85 -13.00
CA HIS A 78 6.09 8.43 -11.94
C HIS A 78 6.60 7.17 -11.21
N PRO A 79 6.14 6.91 -9.96
CA PRO A 79 6.48 5.70 -9.24
C PRO A 79 5.53 4.54 -9.61
N LEU A 80 6.12 3.38 -9.89
CA LEU A 80 5.43 2.10 -10.00
C LEU A 80 5.71 1.25 -8.76
N PHE A 81 4.64 0.89 -8.06
CA PHE A 81 4.66 0.02 -6.89
C PHE A 81 4.45 -1.43 -7.31
N THR A 82 5.31 -2.33 -6.84
CA THR A 82 5.15 -3.77 -7.01
C THR A 82 4.98 -4.42 -5.66
N LEU A 83 3.83 -5.07 -5.44
CA LEU A 83 3.48 -5.73 -4.18
C LEU A 83 3.92 -7.19 -4.20
N SER A 84 4.37 -7.71 -3.06
CA SER A 84 4.85 -9.09 -2.93
C SER A 84 4.81 -9.59 -1.49
N GLN A 85 5.06 -10.89 -1.29
CA GLN A 85 5.16 -11.53 0.04
C GLN A 85 3.93 -11.30 0.94
N LEU A 86 2.74 -11.29 0.34
CA LEU A 86 1.49 -11.12 1.07
C LEU A 86 1.32 -12.26 2.10
N GLY A 87 1.14 -11.89 3.37
CA GLY A 87 1.02 -12.80 4.49
C GLY A 87 2.35 -13.39 4.99
N THR A 88 3.44 -13.31 4.22
CA THR A 88 4.71 -13.99 4.53
C THR A 88 5.92 -13.06 4.54
N SER A 89 5.68 -11.75 4.66
CA SER A 89 6.74 -10.74 4.71
C SER A 89 7.49 -10.79 6.04
N ASP A 90 8.75 -11.26 6.01
CA ASP A 90 9.70 -11.12 7.11
C ASP A 90 9.89 -9.65 7.50
N GLY A 91 9.79 -8.76 6.51
CA GLY A 91 9.71 -7.33 6.67
C GLY A 91 8.65 -6.86 7.65
N ALA A 92 7.42 -7.31 7.45
CA ALA A 92 6.28 -6.95 8.30
C ALA A 92 6.40 -7.49 9.70
N LEU A 93 6.97 -8.68 9.85
CA LEU A 93 7.29 -9.24 11.15
C LEU A 93 8.29 -8.34 11.90
N VAL A 94 9.39 -7.98 11.25
CA VAL A 94 10.47 -7.20 11.89
C VAL A 94 10.09 -5.74 12.10
N LYS A 95 9.36 -5.13 11.16
CA LYS A 95 9.05 -3.68 11.18
C LYS A 95 7.78 -3.34 11.95
N ALA A 96 6.80 -4.23 11.95
CA ALA A 96 5.49 -3.95 12.51
C ALA A 96 4.95 -5.06 13.43
N GLY A 97 5.72 -6.12 13.71
CA GLY A 97 5.27 -7.21 14.58
C GLY A 97 4.17 -8.07 13.96
N ILE A 98 3.95 -7.99 12.65
CA ILE A 98 2.88 -8.75 11.98
C ILE A 98 3.38 -10.17 11.71
N ALA A 99 2.79 -11.15 12.39
CA ALA A 99 3.12 -12.56 12.23
C ALA A 99 2.81 -13.07 10.81
N HIS A 100 3.49 -14.15 10.41
CA HIS A 100 3.19 -14.82 9.15
C HIS A 100 1.81 -15.46 9.18
N VAL A 101 1.11 -15.34 8.07
CA VAL A 101 -0.23 -15.85 7.82
C VAL A 101 -0.22 -16.53 6.47
N GLU A 102 -0.39 -17.85 6.46
CA GLU A 102 -0.58 -18.59 5.22
C GLU A 102 -1.99 -18.37 4.71
N LEU A 103 -2.10 -17.78 3.51
CA LEU A 103 -3.36 -17.60 2.82
C LEU A 103 -3.55 -18.72 1.79
N THR A 104 -4.80 -19.09 1.55
CA THR A 104 -5.12 -19.93 0.39
C THR A 104 -4.75 -19.17 -0.90
N PRO A 105 -4.45 -19.85 -2.01
CA PRO A 105 -4.16 -19.15 -3.27
C PRO A 105 -5.26 -18.18 -3.69
N GLU A 106 -6.53 -18.56 -3.50
CA GLU A 106 -7.68 -17.72 -3.82
C GLU A 106 -7.74 -16.46 -2.93
N ASP A 107 -7.54 -16.61 -1.62
CA ASP A 107 -7.52 -15.48 -0.69
C ASP A 107 -6.30 -14.59 -0.92
N ALA A 108 -5.14 -15.17 -1.20
CA ALA A 108 -3.93 -14.41 -1.52
C ALA A 108 -4.13 -13.54 -2.76
N THR A 109 -4.73 -14.08 -3.83
CA THR A 109 -5.05 -13.31 -5.03
C THR A 109 -6.01 -12.17 -4.72
N ARG A 110 -7.12 -12.44 -4.00
CA ARG A 110 -8.10 -11.39 -3.65
C ARG A 110 -7.49 -10.31 -2.77
N ALA A 111 -6.77 -10.70 -1.72
CA ALA A 111 -6.14 -9.77 -0.80
C ALA A 111 -5.05 -8.94 -1.51
N LEU A 112 -4.35 -9.50 -2.50
CA LEU A 112 -3.37 -8.77 -3.30
C LEU A 112 -4.03 -7.73 -4.23
N GLN A 113 -5.19 -8.05 -4.81
CA GLN A 113 -5.98 -7.08 -5.58
C GLN A 113 -6.47 -5.92 -4.71
N VAL A 114 -7.00 -6.23 -3.52
CA VAL A 114 -7.42 -5.23 -2.54
C VAL A 114 -6.24 -4.39 -2.07
N ALA A 115 -5.08 -5.01 -1.83
CA ALA A 115 -3.85 -4.30 -1.49
C ALA A 115 -3.38 -3.38 -2.63
N ALA A 116 -3.52 -3.79 -3.89
CA ALA A 116 -3.14 -2.99 -5.05
C ALA A 116 -4.02 -1.73 -5.16
N GLU A 117 -5.34 -1.88 -5.06
CA GLU A 117 -6.27 -0.75 -5.02
C GLU A 117 -5.96 0.19 -3.85
N ALA A 118 -5.82 -0.35 -2.65
CA ALA A 118 -5.50 0.42 -1.46
C ALA A 118 -4.15 1.16 -1.58
N CYS A 119 -3.13 0.50 -2.13
CA CYS A 119 -1.81 1.07 -2.38
C CYS A 119 -1.90 2.26 -3.34
N VAL A 120 -2.56 2.11 -4.50
CA VAL A 120 -2.64 3.20 -5.48
C VAL A 120 -3.39 4.40 -4.91
N VAL A 121 -4.46 4.18 -4.14
CA VAL A 121 -5.20 5.26 -3.48
C VAL A 121 -4.34 5.95 -2.42
N TYR A 122 -3.68 5.18 -1.55
CA TYR A 122 -2.84 5.71 -0.48
C TYR A 122 -1.69 6.55 -1.03
N GLU A 123 -0.96 5.98 -1.98
CA GLU A 123 0.26 6.58 -2.52
C GLU A 123 -0.03 7.78 -3.43
N SER A 124 -1.18 7.80 -4.12
CA SER A 124 -1.65 8.99 -4.86
C SER A 124 -2.01 10.17 -3.95
N HIS A 125 -2.34 9.92 -2.69
CA HIS A 125 -2.65 10.98 -1.72
C HIS A 125 -1.42 11.50 -0.96
N ARG A 126 -0.28 10.82 -1.05
CA ARG A 126 0.97 11.32 -0.48
C ARG A 126 1.49 12.51 -1.29
N ALA A 127 2.18 13.43 -0.61
CA ALA A 127 2.75 14.61 -1.26
C ALA A 127 4.07 14.30 -1.99
N ASP A 128 4.73 13.19 -1.63
CA ASP A 128 6.07 12.84 -2.11
C ASP A 128 6.06 12.13 -3.48
N TYR A 129 4.93 11.54 -3.85
CA TYR A 129 4.74 10.83 -5.11
C TYR A 129 3.94 11.74 -6.03
N GLY A 130 4.51 12.02 -7.21
CA GLY A 130 3.98 13.03 -8.12
C GLY A 130 2.67 12.61 -8.80
N PRO A 131 2.34 13.16 -9.98
CA PRO A 131 1.19 12.70 -10.72
C PRO A 131 1.44 11.26 -11.20
N GLY A 132 0.38 10.46 -11.24
CA GLY A 132 0.44 9.20 -11.98
C GLY A 132 1.01 8.00 -11.21
N THR A 133 0.89 7.92 -9.88
CA THR A 133 1.22 6.70 -9.15
C THR A 133 0.56 5.48 -9.80
N ARG A 134 1.34 4.41 -9.99
CA ARG A 134 0.87 3.14 -10.54
C ARG A 134 1.20 1.99 -9.60
N VAL A 135 0.41 0.93 -9.68
CA VAL A 135 0.69 -0.36 -9.05
C VAL A 135 0.64 -1.45 -10.12
N GLY A 136 1.53 -2.44 -10.06
CA GLY A 136 1.45 -3.59 -10.97
C GLY A 136 0.16 -4.38 -10.75
N ASP A 137 -0.51 -4.82 -11.82
CA ASP A 137 -1.73 -5.63 -11.73
C ASP A 137 -1.38 -7.02 -11.17
N PRO A 138 -1.95 -7.42 -10.02
CA PRO A 138 -1.74 -8.75 -9.44
C PRO A 138 -2.14 -9.90 -10.36
N LEU A 139 -3.03 -9.68 -11.32
CA LEU A 139 -3.53 -10.68 -12.26
C LEU A 139 -2.79 -10.68 -13.60
N ASP A 140 -2.12 -9.59 -13.95
CA ASP A 140 -1.41 -9.43 -15.21
C ASP A 140 -0.13 -8.62 -14.99
N ALA A 141 1.00 -9.33 -14.88
CA ALA A 141 2.30 -8.71 -14.64
C ALA A 141 2.77 -7.74 -15.75
N SER A 142 2.10 -7.72 -16.91
CA SER A 142 2.38 -6.76 -17.98
C SER A 142 1.57 -5.46 -17.88
N ARG A 143 0.58 -5.42 -16.98
CA ARG A 143 -0.33 -4.30 -16.80
C ARG A 143 0.01 -3.52 -15.53
N GLU A 144 -0.11 -2.20 -15.66
CA GLU A 144 0.01 -1.24 -14.56
C GLU A 144 -1.39 -0.63 -14.32
N LEU A 145 -1.76 -0.45 -13.06
CA LEU A 145 -3.05 0.06 -12.63
C LEU A 145 -2.89 1.46 -12.04
N SER A 146 -3.83 2.32 -12.39
CA SER A 146 -3.98 3.69 -11.94
C SER A 146 -5.22 3.84 -11.06
N PRO A 147 -5.41 4.99 -10.37
CA PRO A 147 -6.66 5.26 -9.66
C PRO A 147 -7.91 5.09 -10.54
N VAL A 148 -7.85 5.49 -11.82
CA VAL A 148 -9.01 5.42 -12.72
C VAL A 148 -9.41 3.99 -13.07
N ASP A 149 -8.48 3.03 -13.04
CA ASP A 149 -8.80 1.60 -13.23
C ASP A 149 -9.73 1.05 -12.15
N PHE A 150 -9.75 1.68 -10.97
CA PHE A 150 -10.62 1.34 -9.85
C PHE A 150 -11.78 2.34 -9.65
N GLY A 151 -11.95 3.30 -10.58
CA GLY A 151 -13.04 4.27 -10.54
C GLY A 151 -12.80 5.49 -9.63
N TYR A 152 -11.55 5.75 -9.22
CA TYR A 152 -11.15 7.00 -8.56
C TYR A 152 -10.74 8.06 -9.57
N ASP A 153 -10.76 9.32 -9.16
CA ASP A 153 -10.18 10.40 -9.96
C ASP A 153 -8.66 10.25 -10.10
N GLU A 154 -8.11 10.60 -11.26
CA GLU A 154 -6.66 10.69 -11.43
C GLU A 154 -6.13 11.87 -10.60
N ILE A 155 -5.32 11.57 -9.59
CA ILE A 155 -4.70 12.60 -8.75
C ILE A 155 -3.36 13.00 -9.39
N THR A 156 -3.38 14.10 -10.13
CA THR A 156 -2.17 14.69 -10.70
C THR A 156 -1.60 15.77 -9.77
N ARG A 157 -0.51 15.47 -9.06
CA ARG A 157 0.25 16.45 -8.25
C ARG A 157 1.57 16.83 -8.91
N ALA A 158 2.40 17.65 -8.27
CA ALA A 158 3.68 18.10 -8.82
C ALA A 158 4.60 16.89 -9.14
N PRO A 159 5.48 16.94 -10.16
CA PRO A 159 6.28 15.80 -10.62
C PRO A 159 7.08 15.12 -9.50
N TRP A 160 7.28 13.80 -9.60
CA TRP A 160 8.06 13.04 -8.62
C TRP A 160 9.45 13.66 -8.44
N GLY A 161 9.81 13.97 -7.19
CA GLY A 161 11.09 14.60 -6.83
C GLY A 161 11.13 16.13 -6.90
N VAL A 162 10.01 16.82 -7.17
CA VAL A 162 9.90 18.27 -7.06
C VAL A 162 9.43 18.63 -5.64
N ARG A 163 10.39 19.08 -4.80
CA ARG A 163 10.12 19.70 -3.49
C ARG A 163 10.00 21.20 -3.61
#